data_AF-W6NJA7-F1
#
_entry.id   AF-W6NJA7-F1
#
_cell.length_a   1.000
_cell.length_b   1.000
_cell.length_c   1.000
_cell.angle_alpha   90.00
_cell.angle_beta   90.00
_cell.angle_gamma   90.00
#
_symmetry.space_group_name_H-M   'P 1'
#
loop_
_entity.id
_entity.type
_entity.pdbx_description
1 polymer ?
#
loop_
_entity_poly.entity_id
_entity_poly.type
_entity_poly.pdbx_seq_one_letter_code
_entity_poly.pdbx_strand_id
1 'polypeptide(L)'
;MIRDRMCCAVRTVPMTVVPLYNFDVAPDRIGLQDVIYNENIALDQKFHGAFIRDILAGLEYLHASNIGFHGSLTTWACLIDRNWMIKLTDYGVVDALERWEKQQAISVIDIEGAEDKS
;
A
#
# COMPACT_ATOMS: atom_id res chain seq x y z
N MET A 1 -25.38 -5.17 -3.41
CA MET A 1 -24.98 -3.73 -3.45
C MET A 1 -23.94 -3.50 -2.37
N ILE A 2 -22.66 -3.72 -2.69
CA ILE A 2 -21.53 -3.37 -1.83
C ILE A 2 -20.64 -2.48 -2.68
N ARG A 3 -21.04 -1.21 -2.79
CA ARG A 3 -20.21 -0.12 -3.31
C ARG A 3 -20.07 0.80 -2.12
N ASP A 4 -18.89 0.81 -1.51
CA ASP A 4 -18.31 1.94 -0.77
C ASP A 4 -17.24 1.42 0.19
N ARG A 5 -16.01 1.35 -0.33
CA ARG A 5 -14.77 1.82 0.33
C ARG A 5 -13.61 1.48 -0.58
N MET A 6 -13.42 2.34 -1.57
CA MET A 6 -12.30 2.32 -2.49
C MET A 6 -11.07 2.83 -1.72
N CYS A 7 -10.27 1.93 -1.17
CA CYS A 7 -8.85 2.23 -0.90
C CYS A 7 -8.10 2.18 -2.25
N CYS A 8 -8.50 3.05 -3.17
CA CYS A 8 -7.70 3.44 -4.33
C CYS A 8 -7.86 4.96 -4.41
N ALA A 9 -6.96 5.69 -3.75
CA ALA A 9 -6.82 7.11 -4.02
C ALA A 9 -6.09 7.28 -5.37
N VAL A 10 -6.74 6.91 -6.48
CA VAL A 10 -6.37 7.46 -7.78
C VAL A 10 -7.01 8.84 -7.83
N ARG A 11 -6.32 9.82 -7.23
CA ARG A 11 -6.65 11.21 -7.43
C ARG A 11 -6.20 11.56 -8.86
N THR A 12 -7.11 11.46 -9.82
CA THR A 12 -6.91 12.06 -11.14
C THR A 12 -6.89 13.57 -10.97
N VAL A 13 -5.69 14.12 -10.77
CA VAL A 13 -5.37 15.52 -11.04
C VAL A 13 -4.61 15.57 -12.37
N PRO A 14 -4.96 16.50 -13.28
CA PRO A 14 -4.27 16.63 -14.54
C PRO A 14 -2.84 17.14 -14.28
N MET A 15 -1.85 16.41 -14.79
CA MET A 15 -0.48 16.88 -15.02
C MET A 15 0.30 17.34 -13.79
N THR A 16 0.68 16.41 -12.91
CA THR A 16 1.95 16.54 -12.16
C THR A 16 2.39 15.15 -11.68
N VAL A 17 3.42 14.59 -12.31
CA VAL A 17 4.12 13.42 -11.79
C VAL A 17 4.99 13.93 -10.64
N VAL A 18 4.43 13.93 -9.42
CA VAL A 18 5.23 14.12 -8.21
C VAL A 18 5.73 12.74 -7.81
N PRO A 19 7.05 12.51 -7.70
CA PRO A 19 7.57 11.25 -7.18
C PRO A 19 6.95 11.01 -5.80
N LEU A 20 6.53 9.77 -5.53
CA LEU A 20 5.86 9.34 -4.30
C LEU A 20 6.78 9.46 -3.08
N TYR A 21 7.00 10.70 -2.63
CA TYR A 21 7.46 11.07 -1.32
C TYR A 21 6.46 12.10 -0.77
N ASN A 22 5.20 11.72 -0.64
CA ASN A 22 4.29 12.35 0.29
C ASN A 22 3.15 11.39 0.60
N PHE A 23 3.29 10.80 1.79
CA PHE A 23 2.28 10.09 2.55
C PHE A 23 1.01 10.96 2.65
N ASP A 24 0.09 10.88 1.69
CA ASP A 24 -1.32 11.27 1.89
C ASP A 24 -2.02 10.12 2.65
N VAL A 25 -1.37 9.68 3.73
CA VAL A 25 -2.00 8.82 4.71
C VAL A 25 -3.11 9.66 5.30
N ALA A 26 -4.35 9.18 5.17
CA ALA A 26 -5.51 9.81 5.78
C ALA A 26 -5.10 10.32 7.18
N PRO A 27 -5.40 11.58 7.55
CA PRO A 27 -4.77 12.26 8.70
C PRO A 27 -4.94 11.52 10.04
N ASP A 28 -5.79 10.50 10.07
CA ASP A 28 -6.07 9.63 11.19
C ASP A 28 -5.42 8.23 11.11
N ARG A 29 -4.47 8.01 10.20
CA ARG A 29 -3.74 6.75 10.04
C ARG A 29 -2.24 6.95 10.17
N ILE A 30 -1.54 5.91 10.61
CA ILE A 30 -0.08 5.90 10.80
C ILE A 30 0.50 4.61 10.21
N GLY A 31 1.75 4.62 9.75
CA GLY A 31 2.39 3.40 9.27
C GLY A 31 2.64 2.41 10.41
N LEU A 32 2.48 1.12 10.15
CA LEU A 32 2.84 0.07 11.11
C LEU A 32 4.34 0.11 11.42
N GLN A 33 5.17 0.48 10.43
CA GLN A 33 6.58 0.80 10.62
C GLN A 33 6.76 1.82 11.78
N ASP A 34 6.09 2.97 11.70
CA ASP A 34 6.23 4.05 12.70
C ASP A 34 5.80 3.60 14.09
N VAL A 35 4.85 2.67 14.19
CA VAL A 35 4.39 2.12 15.47
C VAL A 35 5.36 1.11 16.04
N ILE A 36 5.92 0.22 15.21
CA ILE A 36 6.87 -0.81 15.64
C ILE A 36 8.20 -0.20 16.12
N TYR A 37 8.67 0.86 15.46
CA TYR A 37 9.96 1.49 15.78
C TYR A 37 9.84 2.62 16.82
N ASN A 38 8.64 2.90 17.33
CA ASN A 38 8.45 3.93 18.35
C ASN A 38 8.58 3.34 19.77
N GLU A 39 9.68 3.68 20.44
CA GLU A 39 9.98 3.26 21.82
C GLU A 39 8.95 3.72 22.86
N ASN A 40 8.15 4.74 22.54
CA ASN A 40 7.10 5.24 23.42
C ASN A 40 5.81 4.41 23.34
N ILE A 41 5.71 3.48 22.38
CA ILE A 41 4.54 2.61 22.21
C ILE A 41 4.90 1.20 22.68
N ALA A 42 4.26 0.76 23.75
CA ALA A 42 4.41 -0.60 24.26
C ALA A 42 3.47 -1.55 23.50
N LEU A 43 4.02 -2.29 22.52
CA LEU A 43 3.30 -3.36 21.83
C LEU A 43 3.41 -4.67 22.61
N ASP A 44 2.31 -5.07 23.25
CA ASP A 44 2.21 -6.36 23.92
C ASP A 44 1.90 -7.50 22.92
N GLN A 45 1.98 -8.75 23.39
CA GLN A 45 1.67 -9.91 22.53
C GLN A 45 0.23 -9.91 21.99
N LYS A 46 -0.72 -9.25 22.66
CA LYS A 46 -2.10 -9.18 22.19
C LYS A 46 -2.21 -8.28 20.98
N PHE A 47 -1.50 -7.14 20.98
CA PHE A 47 -1.39 -6.27 19.81
C PHE A 47 -0.72 -6.98 18.65
N HIS A 48 0.39 -7.69 18.88
CA HIS A 48 1.04 -8.47 17.82
C HIS A 48 0.09 -9.50 17.20
N GLY A 49 -0.62 -10.26 18.04
CA GLY A 49 -1.62 -11.21 17.55
C GLY A 49 -2.76 -10.54 16.79
N ALA A 50 -3.22 -9.36 17.23
CA ALA A 50 -4.26 -8.60 16.55
C ALA A 50 -3.81 -8.13 15.16
N PHE A 51 -2.62 -7.54 15.05
CA PHE A 51 -2.11 -7.06 13.78
C PHE A 51 -1.89 -8.19 12.78
N ILE A 52 -1.34 -9.33 13.23
CA ILE A 52 -1.17 -10.50 12.37
C ILE A 52 -2.53 -10.99 11.85
N ARG A 53 -3.55 -11.08 12.71
CA ARG A 53 -4.89 -11.50 12.28
C ARG A 53 -5.49 -10.55 11.24
N ASP A 54 -5.35 -9.24 11.45
CA ASP A 54 -5.88 -8.24 10.51
C ASP A 54 -5.16 -8.30 9.16
N ILE A 55 -3.83 -8.48 9.15
CA ILE A 55 -3.04 -8.64 7.92
C ILE A 55 -3.49 -9.90 7.17
N LEU A 56 -3.62 -11.03 7.86
CA LEU A 56 -4.04 -12.29 7.25
C LEU A 56 -5.45 -12.18 6.65
N ALA A 57 -6.40 -11.58 7.37
CA ALA A 57 -7.75 -11.36 6.87
C ALA A 57 -7.76 -10.44 5.64
N GLY A 58 -6.93 -9.39 5.62
CA GLY A 58 -6.76 -8.52 4.46
C GLY A 58 -6.17 -9.25 3.25
N LEU A 59 -5.18 -10.11 3.46
CA LEU A 59 -4.57 -10.90 2.40
C LEU A 59 -5.53 -11.95 1.84
N GLU A 60 -6.27 -12.65 2.70
CA GLU A 60 -7.29 -13.61 2.29
C GLU A 60 -8.36 -12.94 1.42
N TYR A 61 -8.80 -11.74 1.81
CA TYR A 61 -9.71 -10.94 1.00
C TYR A 61 -9.12 -10.60 -0.37
N LEU A 62 -7.85 -10.15 -0.43
CA LEU A 62 -7.19 -9.84 -1.69
C LEU A 62 -7.07 -11.07 -2.58
N HIS A 63 -6.68 -12.21 -2.02
CA HIS A 63 -6.53 -13.48 -2.73
C HIS A 63 -7.86 -14.01 -3.28
N ALA A 64 -8.97 -13.77 -2.59
CA ALA A 64 -10.31 -14.10 -3.07
C ALA A 64 -10.85 -13.09 -4.09
N SER A 65 -10.24 -11.91 -4.21
CA SER A 65 -10.67 -10.84 -5.11
C SER A 65 -10.01 -10.93 -6.49
N ASN A 66 -10.47 -10.11 -7.44
CA ASN A 66 -9.88 -10.04 -8.78
C ASN A 66 -8.44 -9.47 -8.80
N ILE A 67 -7.98 -8.89 -7.68
CA ILE A 67 -6.59 -8.42 -7.52
C ILE A 67 -5.66 -9.62 -7.34
N GLY A 68 -6.11 -10.68 -6.69
CA GLY A 68 -5.41 -11.97 -6.54
C GLY A 68 -4.22 -11.97 -5.58
N PHE A 69 -3.42 -10.91 -5.51
CA PHE A 69 -2.25 -10.84 -4.61
C PHE A 69 -1.85 -9.39 -4.30
N HIS A 70 -1.13 -9.19 -3.20
CA HIS A 70 -0.66 -7.85 -2.81
C HIS A 70 0.60 -7.42 -3.59
N GLY A 71 1.56 -8.33 -3.79
CA GLY A 71 2.78 -8.11 -4.60
C GLY A 71 3.96 -7.48 -3.85
N SER A 72 3.73 -6.64 -2.84
CA SER A 72 4.79 -6.02 -2.03
C SER A 72 4.30 -5.76 -0.59
N LEU A 73 4.03 -6.83 0.15
CA LEU A 73 3.61 -6.70 1.54
C LEU A 73 4.81 -6.31 2.41
N THR A 74 4.80 -5.09 2.90
CA THR A 74 5.79 -4.56 3.83
C THR A 74 5.08 -3.85 5.00
N THR A 75 5.82 -3.60 6.08
CA THR A 75 5.37 -2.80 7.22
C THR A 75 5.02 -1.35 6.85
N TRP A 76 5.58 -0.84 5.75
CA TRP A 76 5.21 0.46 5.18
C TRP A 76 3.85 0.44 4.49
N ALA A 77 3.48 -0.70 3.88
CA ALA A 77 2.19 -0.91 3.22
C ALA A 77 1.06 -1.32 4.19
N CYS A 78 1.33 -1.28 5.50
CA CYS A 78 0.34 -1.56 6.54
C CYS A 78 0.06 -0.27 7.31
N LEU A 79 -1.17 0.24 7.24
CA LEU A 79 -1.59 1.42 7.98
C LEU A 79 -2.43 1.03 9.19
N ILE A 80 -2.21 1.68 10.33
CA ILE A 80 -3.04 1.55 11.53
C ILE A 80 -4.03 2.71 11.58
N ASP A 81 -5.31 2.42 11.83
CA ASP A 81 -6.33 3.44 12.09
C ASP A 81 -6.47 3.78 13.59
N ARG A 82 -7.30 4.78 13.91
CA ARG A 82 -7.60 5.19 15.30
C ARG A 82 -8.15 4.06 16.18
N ASN A 83 -8.67 2.99 15.59
CA ASN A 83 -9.26 1.86 16.30
C ASN A 83 -8.27 0.68 16.44
N TRP A 84 -6.97 0.91 16.16
CA TRP A 84 -5.92 -0.10 16.19
C TRP A 84 -6.13 -1.25 15.20
N MET A 85 -6.84 -1.01 14.10
CA MET A 85 -7.00 -1.98 13.03
C MET A 85 -5.99 -1.75 11.90
N ILE A 86 -5.47 -2.83 11.32
CA ILE A 86 -4.61 -2.75 10.13
C ILE A 86 -5.44 -2.58 8.86
N LYS A 87 -4.97 -1.69 7.97
CA LYS A 87 -5.42 -1.53 6.59
C LYS A 87 -4.23 -1.77 5.67
N LEU A 88 -4.39 -2.72 4.74
CA LEU A 88 -3.40 -2.92 3.68
C LEU A 88 -3.49 -1.78 2.65
N THR A 89 -2.35 -1.37 2.11
CA THR A 89 -2.21 -0.40 1.01
C THR A 89 -1.34 -0.98 -0.10
N ASP A 90 -1.11 -0.22 -1.18
CA ASP A 90 -0.12 -0.57 -2.22
C ASP A 90 -0.34 -1.94 -2.90
N TYR A 91 -1.59 -2.39 -2.95
CA TYR A 91 -2.02 -3.56 -3.71
C TYR A 91 -2.75 -3.13 -5.00
N GLY A 92 -2.81 -4.02 -5.99
CA GLY A 92 -3.51 -3.74 -7.26
C GLY A 92 -2.84 -2.67 -8.13
N VAL A 93 -1.59 -2.30 -7.82
CA VAL A 93 -0.81 -1.32 -8.58
C VAL A 93 -0.48 -1.85 -9.98
N VAL A 94 -0.30 -3.17 -10.13
CA VAL A 94 -0.01 -3.82 -11.43
C VAL A 94 -1.11 -3.51 -12.45
N ASP A 95 -2.37 -3.76 -12.10
CA ASP A 95 -3.51 -3.47 -12.98
C ASP A 95 -3.62 -1.97 -13.32
N ALA A 96 -3.30 -1.10 -12.34
CA ALA A 96 -3.30 0.34 -12.55
C ALA A 96 -2.19 0.77 -13.53
N LEU A 97 -0.99 0.20 -13.42
CA LEU A 97 0.14 0.45 -14.32
C LEU A 97 -0.19 0.01 -15.75
N GLU A 98 -0.71 -1.21 -15.94
CA GLU A 98 -1.14 -1.68 -17.26
C GLU A 98 -2.20 -0.77 -17.90
N ARG A 99 -3.14 -0.27 -17.08
CA ARG A 99 -4.16 0.66 -17.55
C ARG A 99 -3.55 2.00 -17.95
N TRP A 100 -2.62 2.53 -17.17
CA TRP A 100 -1.96 3.82 -17.46
C TRP A 100 -1.05 3.72 -18.68
N GLU A 101 -0.43 2.57 -18.92
CA GLU A 101 0.35 2.31 -20.14
C GLU A 101 -0.56 2.29 -21.38
N LYS A 102 -1.69 1.56 -21.33
CA LYS A 102 -2.69 1.54 -22.42
C LYS A 102 -3.25 2.92 -22.73
N GLN A 103 -3.30 3.81 -21.75
CA GLN A 103 -3.75 5.20 -21.89
C GLN A 103 -2.64 6.15 -22.34
N GLN A 104 -1.43 5.65 -22.57
CA GLN A 104 -0.22 6.43 -22.85
C GLN A 104 0.06 7.52 -21.79
N ALA A 105 -0.38 7.29 -20.55
CA ALA A 105 -0.12 8.18 -19.41
C ALA A 105 1.26 7.92 -18.78
N ILE A 106 1.78 6.69 -18.95
CA ILE A 106 3.14 6.30 -18.61
C ILE A 106 3.76 5.56 -19.80
N SER A 107 5.07 5.68 -19.96
CA SER A 107 5.86 4.91 -20.93
C SER A 107 6.80 3.98 -20.18
N VAL A 108 6.89 2.72 -20.60
CA VAL A 108 7.94 1.82 -20.12
C VAL A 108 9.25 2.30 -20.71
N ILE A 109 10.15 2.75 -19.84
CA ILE A 109 11.52 3.08 -20.21
C ILE A 109 12.33 1.85 -19.82
N ASP A 110 12.93 1.17 -20.80
CA ASP A 110 13.90 0.13 -20.51
C ASP A 110 15.07 0.79 -19.79
N ILE A 111 15.38 0.30 -18.58
CA ILE A 111 16.61 0.69 -17.90
C ILE A 111 17.73 -0.03 -18.66
N GLU A 112 18.23 0.60 -19.73
CA GLU A 112 19.45 0.14 -20.39
C GLU A 112 20.56 0.11 -19.33
N GLY A 113 21.14 -1.08 -19.16
CA GLY A 113 21.96 -1.43 -18.01
C GLY A 113 23.04 -0.38 -17.74
N ALA A 114 23.03 0.14 -16.51
CA ALA A 114 24.23 0.73 -15.96
C ALA A 114 25.29 -0.38 -15.92
N GLU A 115 26.26 -0.32 -16.82
CA GLU A 115 27.49 -1.09 -16.74
C GLU A 115 28.11 -0.86 -15.35
N ASP A 116 27.98 -1.84 -14.45
CA ASP A 116 28.79 -1.90 -13.24
C ASP A 116 30.24 -2.15 -13.67
N LYS A 117 31.00 -1.07 -13.87
CA LYS A 117 32.46 -1.10 -13.87
C LYS A 117 32.92 -0.87 -12.43
N SER A 118 33.26 -1.95 -11.74
CA SER A 118 34.17 -1.94 -10.59
C SER A 118 34.95 -3.24 -10.54
#